data_AF-A7F7P7-F1
#
_entry.id   AF-A7F7P7-F1
#
_cell.length_a   1.000
_cell.length_b   1.000
_cell.length_c   1.000
_cell.angle_alpha   90.00
_cell.angle_beta   90.00
_cell.angle_gamma   90.00
#
_symmetry.space_group_name_H-M   'P 1'
#
loop_
_entity.id
_entity.type
_entity.pdbx_description
1 polymer ?
#
loop_
_entity_poly.entity_id
_entity_poly.type
_entity_poly.pdbx_seq_one_letter_code
_entity_poly.pdbx_strand_id
1 'polypeptide(L)'
;MNQFIVHSSLDIVEEVQWGGGQMYLKCIDRFYNNYVSCFMTGGNVKFMLLHSPSQPANPTTSRTSTSIGANPTSPQTEEAIKQFFTEVYENWVKTIMSPFYQVNQPVTSPVFRGRVAAAGKKYL
;
A
#
# COMPACT_ATOMS: atom_id res chain seq x y z
N MET A 1 -0.80 17.90 0.38
CA MET A 1 -1.37 17.48 -0.92
C MET A 1 -1.62 15.98 -0.98
N ASN A 2 -0.65 15.13 -0.61
CA ASN A 2 -0.78 13.66 -0.66
C ASN A 2 -2.01 13.12 0.09
N GLN A 3 -2.30 13.63 1.29
CA GLN A 3 -3.48 13.23 2.07
C GLN A 3 -4.80 13.54 1.35
N PHE A 4 -4.88 14.67 0.63
CA PHE A 4 -6.07 15.04 -0.14
C PHE A 4 -6.30 14.10 -1.32
N ILE A 5 -5.24 13.73 -2.04
CA ILE A 5 -5.32 12.79 -3.17
C ILE A 5 -5.84 11.43 -2.70
N VAL A 6 -5.28 10.90 -1.61
CA VAL A 6 -5.73 9.60 -1.09
C VAL A 6 -7.16 9.68 -0.56
N HIS A 7 -7.52 10.78 0.11
CA HIS A 7 -8.88 10.95 0.64
C HIS A 7 -9.92 11.10 -0.47
N SER A 8 -9.58 11.77 -1.58
CA SER A 8 -10.48 11.92 -2.73
C SER A 8 -10.71 10.62 -3.50
N SER A 9 -9.90 9.57 -3.30
CA SER A 9 -10.09 8.27 -3.96
C SER A 9 -10.91 7.27 -3.13
N LEU A 10 -11.41 7.67 -1.94
CA LEU A 10 -12.16 6.77 -1.07
C LEU A 10 -13.52 6.36 -1.64
N ASP A 11 -14.17 7.27 -2.37
CA ASP A 11 -15.41 7.01 -3.10
C ASP A 11 -15.24 5.89 -4.14
N ILE A 12 -14.14 5.92 -4.88
CA ILE A 12 -13.80 4.87 -5.86
C ILE A 12 -13.60 3.53 -5.14
N VAL A 13 -12.90 3.50 -3.98
CA VAL A 13 -12.75 2.27 -3.18
C VAL A 13 -14.11 1.67 -2.83
N GLU A 14 -15.05 2.51 -2.40
CA GLU A 14 -16.40 2.08 -1.98
C GLU A 14 -17.27 1.57 -3.13
N GLU A 15 -17.01 2.02 -4.36
CA GLU A 15 -17.64 1.48 -5.56
C GLU A 15 -17.04 0.12 -5.95
N VAL A 16 -15.70 0.02 -6.02
CA VAL A 16 -15.03 -1.20 -6.52
C VAL A 16 -15.00 -2.35 -5.53
N GLN A 17 -15.14 -2.10 -4.22
CA GLN A 17 -15.07 -3.13 -3.19
C GLN A 17 -16.09 -4.26 -3.36
N TRP A 18 -17.20 -4.01 -4.07
CA TRP A 18 -18.27 -4.97 -4.32
C TRP A 18 -18.08 -5.82 -5.58
N GLY A 19 -17.08 -5.53 -6.41
CA GLY A 19 -16.95 -6.14 -7.73
C GLY A 19 -16.15 -7.45 -7.79
N GLY A 20 -15.11 -7.62 -6.95
CA GLY A 20 -14.05 -8.61 -7.21
C GLY A 20 -13.80 -9.69 -6.17
N GLY A 21 -14.30 -9.54 -4.92
CA GLY A 21 -14.02 -10.45 -3.80
C GLY A 21 -12.54 -10.61 -3.40
N GLN A 22 -11.60 -10.07 -4.20
CA GLN A 22 -10.17 -10.05 -3.94
C GLN A 22 -9.85 -8.94 -2.94
N MET A 23 -8.90 -9.19 -2.04
CA MET A 23 -8.42 -8.17 -1.12
C MET A 23 -7.60 -7.09 -1.84
N TYR A 24 -6.80 -7.47 -2.84
CA TYR A 24 -6.00 -6.51 -3.61
C TYR A 24 -6.80 -5.97 -4.81
N LEU A 25 -7.06 -4.66 -4.79
CA LEU A 25 -7.89 -3.96 -5.78
C LEU A 25 -7.06 -3.30 -6.88
N LYS A 26 -5.74 -3.52 -6.89
CA LYS A 26 -4.78 -2.92 -7.84
C LYS A 26 -4.77 -1.39 -7.74
N CYS A 27 -4.25 -0.73 -8.77
CA CYS A 27 -4.41 0.72 -8.96
C CYS A 27 -5.88 1.05 -9.23
N ILE A 28 -6.49 1.85 -8.35
CA ILE A 28 -7.90 2.26 -8.41
C ILE A 28 -8.08 3.69 -8.92
N ASP A 29 -7.07 4.55 -8.75
CA ASP A 29 -7.15 5.96 -9.12
C ASP A 29 -5.78 6.51 -9.53
N ARG A 30 -5.78 7.61 -10.28
CA ARG A 30 -4.59 8.29 -10.76
C ARG A 30 -4.80 9.80 -10.77
N PHE A 31 -3.93 10.51 -10.06
CA PHE A 31 -3.87 11.96 -10.05
C PHE A 31 -2.50 12.46 -10.55
N TYR A 32 -2.47 12.97 -11.79
CA TYR A 32 -1.25 13.31 -12.54
C TYR A 32 -0.26 12.13 -12.63
N ASN A 33 0.87 12.22 -11.93
CA ASN A 33 1.91 11.20 -11.87
C ASN A 33 1.83 10.34 -10.60
N ASN A 34 0.80 10.54 -9.78
CA ASN A 34 0.54 9.72 -8.60
C ASN A 34 -0.53 8.69 -8.92
N TYR A 35 -0.29 7.48 -8.45
CA TYR A 35 -1.14 6.32 -8.61
C TYR A 35 -1.58 5.89 -7.20
N VAL A 36 -2.84 5.48 -7.08
CA VAL A 36 -3.42 5.04 -5.82
C VAL A 36 -3.77 3.57 -5.95
N SER A 37 -3.04 2.72 -5.25
CA SER A 37 -3.35 1.29 -5.15
C SER A 37 -4.04 0.99 -3.82
N CYS A 38 -5.00 0.07 -3.84
CA CYS A 38 -5.80 -0.26 -2.66
C CYS A 38 -5.77 -1.75 -2.32
N PHE A 39 -5.71 -2.05 -1.03
CA PHE A 39 -5.91 -3.37 -0.46
C PHE A 39 -6.97 -3.29 0.65
N MET A 40 -8.03 -4.08 0.51
CA MET A 40 -9.14 -4.13 1.44
C MET A 40 -9.13 -5.44 2.23
N THR A 41 -9.14 -5.35 3.55
CA THR A 41 -9.18 -6.51 4.43
C THR A 41 -10.61 -7.05 4.60
N GLY A 42 -10.75 -8.29 5.07
CA GLY A 42 -12.07 -8.87 5.40
C GLY A 42 -12.81 -8.12 6.52
N GLY A 43 -12.11 -7.27 7.29
CA GLY A 43 -12.69 -6.38 8.30
C GLY A 43 -13.07 -4.99 7.77
N ASN A 44 -13.13 -4.80 6.45
CA ASN A 44 -13.40 -3.52 5.80
C ASN A 44 -12.38 -2.41 6.15
N VAL A 45 -11.13 -2.80 6.40
CA VAL A 45 -10.03 -1.84 6.56
C VAL A 45 -9.35 -1.64 5.21
N LYS A 46 -9.15 -0.38 4.85
CA LYS A 46 -8.63 0.06 3.55
C LYS A 46 -7.18 0.49 3.70
N PHE A 47 -6.24 -0.27 3.14
CA PHE A 47 -4.86 0.16 2.97
C PHE A 47 -4.73 0.83 1.60
N MET A 48 -4.35 2.10 1.61
CA MET A 48 -4.16 2.88 0.39
C MET A 48 -2.71 3.30 0.28
N LEU A 49 -2.11 3.06 -0.89
CA LEU A 49 -0.74 3.42 -1.21
C LEU A 49 -0.74 4.43 -2.35
N LEU A 50 -0.23 5.63 -2.06
CA LEU A 50 0.09 6.63 -3.07
C LEU A 50 1.53 6.39 -3.55
N HIS A 51 1.71 6.13 -4.84
CA HIS A 51 3.02 5.89 -5.43
C HIS A 51 3.18 6.64 -6.76
N SER A 52 4.43 6.88 -7.16
CA SER A 52 4.76 7.54 -8.42
C SER A 52 5.88 6.74 -9.10
N PRO A 53 5.95 6.71 -10.44
CA PRO A 53 7.05 6.06 -11.14
C PRO A 53 8.38 6.64 -10.69
N SER A 54 9.32 5.77 -10.35
CA SER A 54 10.69 6.20 -10.09
C SER A 54 11.30 6.68 -11.42
N GLN A 55 11.84 7.90 -11.42
CA GLN A 55 12.66 8.36 -12.53
C GLN A 55 13.90 7.45 -12.56
N PRO A 56 14.35 6.94 -13.73
CA PRO A 56 15.49 6.04 -13.78
C PRO A 56 16.69 6.75 -13.14
N ALA A 57 17.13 6.24 -11.99
CA ALA A 57 18.33 6.73 -11.34
C ALA A 57 19.52 6.50 -12.28
N ASN A 58 20.43 7.48 -12.37
CA ASN A 58 21.69 7.37 -13.10
C ASN A 58 22.37 6.01 -12.81
N PRO A 59 22.96 5.35 -13.82
CA PRO A 59 23.38 3.94 -13.75
C PRO A 59 24.58 3.64 -12.84
N THR A 60 25.03 4.56 -11.98
CA THR A 60 26.29 4.45 -11.22
C THR A 60 26.20 3.78 -9.85
N THR A 61 25.04 3.27 -9.43
CA THR A 61 24.95 2.49 -8.18
C THR A 61 24.06 1.26 -8.32
N SER A 62 24.70 0.10 -8.44
CA SER A 62 24.16 -1.24 -8.35
C SER A 62 23.66 -1.56 -6.94
N ARG A 63 22.55 -0.95 -6.52
CA ARG A 63 21.76 -1.46 -5.40
C ARG A 63 20.52 -2.09 -5.99
N THR A 64 20.41 -3.41 -5.86
CA THR A 64 19.19 -4.21 -6.10
C THR A 64 18.11 -3.74 -5.14
N SER A 65 17.53 -2.59 -5.46
CA SER A 65 16.32 -2.06 -4.88
C SER A 65 15.27 -2.41 -5.92
N THR A 66 14.26 -3.18 -5.57
CA THR A 66 13.10 -3.42 -6.45
C THR A 66 12.22 -2.17 -6.51
N SER A 67 12.86 -0.99 -6.62
CA SER A 67 12.21 0.31 -6.66
C SER A 67 11.12 0.22 -7.71
N ILE A 68 9.88 0.52 -7.30
CA ILE A 68 8.69 0.60 -8.17
C ILE A 68 9.14 1.00 -9.57
N GLY A 69 9.09 0.05 -10.50
CA GLY A 69 9.72 0.18 -11.81
C GLY A 69 9.20 1.43 -12.53
N ALA A 70 9.92 1.87 -13.58
CA ALA A 70 9.53 3.02 -14.40
C ALA A 70 8.06 2.97 -14.90
N ASN A 71 7.42 1.80 -14.85
CA ASN A 71 6.00 1.60 -15.08
C ASN A 71 5.24 1.17 -13.79
N PRO A 72 4.39 2.06 -13.23
CA PRO A 72 3.66 1.82 -11.98
C PRO A 72 2.49 0.84 -12.12
N THR A 73 2.05 0.55 -13.36
CA THR A 73 0.98 -0.43 -13.65
C THR A 73 1.52 -1.72 -14.27
N SER A 74 2.85 -1.93 -14.24
CA SER A 74 3.44 -3.17 -14.73
C SER A 74 3.05 -4.36 -13.84
N PRO A 75 2.90 -5.58 -14.39
CA PRO A 75 2.61 -6.76 -13.58
C PRO A 75 3.61 -7.00 -12.44
N GLN A 76 4.88 -6.66 -12.66
CA GLN A 76 5.93 -6.76 -11.65
C GLN A 76 5.72 -5.78 -10.49
N THR A 77 5.41 -4.51 -10.79
CA THR A 77 5.10 -3.51 -9.76
C THR A 77 3.84 -3.89 -8.99
N GLU A 78 2.78 -4.31 -9.69
CA GLU A 78 1.52 -4.74 -9.08
C GLU A 78 1.72 -5.92 -8.12
N GLU A 79 2.55 -6.91 -8.48
CA GLU A 79 2.88 -8.01 -7.59
C GLU A 79 3.71 -7.54 -6.38
N ALA A 80 4.69 -6.65 -6.58
CA ALA A 80 5.47 -6.09 -5.47
C ALA A 80 4.60 -5.32 -4.47
N ILE A 81 3.68 -4.48 -4.94
CA ILE A 81 2.72 -3.75 -4.10
C ILE A 81 1.78 -4.73 -3.37
N LYS A 82 1.31 -5.77 -4.05
CA LYS A 82 0.49 -6.82 -3.43
C LYS A 82 1.23 -7.55 -2.31
N GLN A 83 2.49 -7.90 -2.52
CA GLN A 83 3.33 -8.54 -1.49
C GLN A 83 3.58 -7.60 -0.31
N PHE A 84 3.85 -6.31 -0.57
CA PHE A 84 3.93 -5.28 0.46
C PHE A 84 2.66 -5.23 1.31
N PHE A 85 1.48 -5.11 0.68
CA PHE A 85 0.23 -5.05 1.42
C PHE A 85 -0.07 -6.32 2.21
N THR A 86 0.28 -7.48 1.67
CA THR A 86 0.10 -8.77 2.36
C THR A 86 0.95 -8.83 3.63
N GLU A 87 2.22 -8.41 3.57
CA GLU A 87 3.10 -8.35 4.75
C GLU A 87 2.63 -7.30 5.77
N VAL A 88 2.14 -6.14 5.30
CA VAL A 88 1.55 -5.12 6.19
C VAL A 88 0.27 -5.64 6.85
N TYR A 89 -0.58 -6.39 6.13
CA TYR A 89 -1.81 -6.97 6.65
C TYR A 89 -1.52 -7.95 7.79
N GLU A 90 -0.56 -8.85 7.64
CA GLU A 90 -0.17 -9.76 8.72
C GLU A 90 0.29 -9.01 9.99
N ASN A 91 1.08 -7.95 9.81
CA ASN A 91 1.55 -7.13 10.92
C ASN A 91 0.42 -6.32 11.56
N TRP A 92 -0.54 -5.87 10.76
CA TRP A 92 -1.72 -5.16 11.24
C TRP A 92 -2.60 -6.08 12.08
N VAL A 93 -2.92 -7.29 11.61
CA VAL A 93 -3.68 -8.29 12.36
C VAL A 93 -3.02 -8.58 13.72
N LYS A 94 -1.70 -8.83 13.74
CA LYS A 94 -0.95 -9.05 14.99
C LYS A 94 -1.08 -7.88 15.98
N THR A 95 -1.18 -6.66 15.46
CA THR A 95 -1.29 -5.46 16.29
C THR A 95 -2.70 -5.28 16.85
N ILE A 96 -3.73 -5.48 16.02
CA ILE A 96 -5.13 -5.28 16.42
C ILE A 96 -5.71 -6.43 17.24
N MET A 97 -5.09 -7.62 17.20
CA MET A 97 -5.45 -8.77 18.04
C MET A 97 -4.94 -8.64 19.48
N SER A 98 -4.19 -7.58 19.81
CA SER A 98 -3.86 -7.25 21.19
C SER A 98 -5.13 -6.94 21.97
N PRO A 99 -5.37 -7.56 23.15
CA PRO A 99 -6.56 -7.27 23.97
C PRO A 99 -6.61 -5.82 24.49
N PHE A 100 -5.49 -5.09 24.37
CA PHE A 100 -5.40 -3.67 24.75
C PHE A 100 -5.63 -2.72 23.58
N TYR A 101 -5.80 -3.25 22.36
CA TYR A 101 -6.13 -2.44 21.20
C TYR A 101 -7.62 -2.14 21.17
N GLN A 102 -7.97 -0.87 21.01
CA GLN A 102 -9.35 -0.46 20.79
C GLN A 102 -9.62 -0.33 19.30
N VAL A 103 -10.77 -0.86 18.86
CA VAL A 103 -11.19 -0.82 17.45
C VAL A 103 -11.20 0.64 16.95
N ASN A 104 -10.69 0.83 15.73
CA ASN A 104 -10.56 2.13 15.05
C ASN A 104 -9.64 3.17 15.72
N GLN A 105 -8.91 2.84 16.78
CA GLN A 105 -7.87 3.74 17.29
C GLN A 105 -6.65 3.80 16.36
N PRO A 106 -5.93 4.92 16.30
CA PRO A 106 -4.67 4.99 15.55
C PRO A 106 -3.63 4.00 16.08
N VAL A 107 -2.95 3.30 15.17
CA VAL A 107 -1.85 2.39 15.53
C VAL A 107 -0.59 3.19 15.87
N THR A 108 -0.23 3.26 17.15
CA THR A 108 0.94 4.02 17.64
C THR A 108 2.18 3.14 17.92
N SER A 109 2.08 1.82 17.70
CA SER A 109 3.16 0.86 18.01
C SER A 109 4.45 1.14 17.22
N PRO A 110 5.60 1.38 17.90
CA PRO A 110 6.90 1.55 17.25
C PRO A 110 7.35 0.29 16.49
N VAL A 111 7.00 -0.89 17.02
CA VAL A 111 7.32 -2.18 16.39
C VAL A 111 6.56 -2.32 15.06
N PHE A 112 5.27 -1.98 15.04
CA PHE A 112 4.48 -2.00 13.82
C PHE A 112 5.08 -1.06 12.77
N ARG A 113 5.39 0.19 13.16
CA ARG A 113 6.05 1.16 12.27
C ARG A 113 7.37 0.65 11.71
N GLY A 114 8.21 0.02 12.54
CA GLY A 114 9.48 -0.56 12.11
C GLY A 114 9.30 -1.68 11.08
N ARG A 115 8.31 -2.55 11.26
CA ARG A 115 8.00 -3.63 10.32
C ARG A 115 7.45 -3.12 9.00
N VAL A 116 6.54 -2.13 9.02
CA VAL A 116 6.03 -1.49 7.80
C VAL A 116 7.17 -0.80 7.03
N ALA A 117 8.09 -0.12 7.72
CA ALA A 117 9.24 0.51 7.08
C ALA A 117 10.21 -0.53 6.46
N ALA A 118 10.41 -1.68 7.11
CA ALA A 118 11.20 -2.78 6.56
C ALA A 118 10.54 -3.40 5.32
N ALA A 119 9.23 -3.63 5.36
CA ALA A 119 8.47 -4.11 4.21
C ALA A 119 8.54 -3.11 3.04
N GLY A 120 8.43 -1.80 3.33
CA GLY A 120 8.59 -0.76 2.32
C GLY A 120 9.94 -0.85 1.60
N LYS A 121 11.05 -0.95 2.35
CA LYS A 121 12.39 -1.11 1.77
C LYS A 121 12.59 -2.41 0.98
N LYS A 122 11.82 -3.46 1.29
CA LYS A 122 11.93 -4.78 0.69
C LYS A 122 11.18 -4.87 -0.64
N TYR A 123 10.06 -4.17 -0.78
CA TYR A 123 9.15 -4.33 -1.90
C TYR A 123 8.96 -3.08 -2.77
N LEU A 124 9.17 -1.87 -2.23
CA LEU A 124 8.87 -0.59 -2.89
C LEU A 124 10.14 0.21 -3.18
#